data_AF-A0A7J8NA28-F1
#
_entry.id   AF-A0A7J8NA28-F1
#
_cell.length_a   1.000
_cell.length_b   1.000
_cell.length_c   1.000
_cell.angle_alpha   90.00
_cell.angle_beta   90.00
_cell.angle_gamma   90.00
#
_symmetry.space_group_name_H-M   'P 1'
#
loop_
_entity.id
_entity.type
_entity.pdbx_description
1 polymer ?
#
loop_
_entity_poly.entity_id
_entity_poly.type
_entity_poly.pdbx_seq_one_letter_code
_entity_poly.pdbx_strand_id
1 'polypeptide(L)'
;MVAINGTFDELDIVWRANSPELHKLRKLVVREIMSNKGLSACYGFRRREIQQMVKNIHGKMLLKYSITISMLWGGSLNGEEAKLGLEINDQLEEFVGLMGEPNLSDIFPMLRPFDLQGIESKTKRHLSWFYGFLELVIEQ
;
A
#
# COMPACT_ATOMS: atom_id res chain seq x y z
N MET A 1 -15.07 4.78 -6.04
CA MET A 1 -15.84 3.65 -5.48
C MET A 1 -16.29 4.02 -4.09
N VAL A 2 -17.60 4.05 -3.84
CA VAL A 2 -18.15 4.44 -2.53
C VAL A 2 -17.90 3.34 -1.49
N ALA A 3 -17.93 2.07 -1.90
CA ALA A 3 -17.57 0.94 -1.03
C ALA A 3 -16.12 0.99 -0.53
N ILE A 4 -15.19 1.43 -1.38
CA ILE A 4 -13.79 1.62 -1.02
C ILE A 4 -13.69 2.80 -0.07
N ASN A 5 -14.18 3.99 -0.45
CA ASN A 5 -14.17 5.17 0.42
C ASN A 5 -14.81 4.93 1.80
N GLY A 6 -15.89 4.15 1.90
CA GLY A 6 -16.54 3.82 3.16
C GLY A 6 -15.77 2.84 4.05
N THR A 7 -14.72 2.23 3.50
CA THR A 7 -13.83 1.29 4.19
C THR A 7 -12.57 1.97 4.73
N PHE A 8 -12.11 3.07 4.12
CA PHE A 8 -11.05 3.91 4.66
C PHE A 8 -11.65 4.85 5.69
N ASP A 9 -11.40 4.56 6.97
CA ASP A 9 -11.77 5.41 8.09
C ASP A 9 -11.15 6.81 8.01
N GLU A 10 -11.44 7.64 9.00
CA GLU A 10 -10.81 8.95 9.23
C GLU A 10 -9.27 8.92 9.34
N LEU A 11 -8.59 7.78 9.29
CA LEU A 11 -7.13 7.72 9.45
C LEU A 11 -6.35 7.72 8.13
N ASP A 12 -7.04 7.59 7.00
CA ASP A 12 -6.36 7.41 5.72
C ASP A 12 -5.82 8.72 5.10
N ILE A 13 -4.60 8.67 4.56
CA ILE A 13 -3.90 9.86 4.01
C ILE A 13 -4.33 10.23 2.59
N VAL A 14 -5.03 9.37 1.85
CA VAL A 14 -5.33 9.55 0.43
C VAL A 14 -6.84 9.78 0.18
N TRP A 15 -7.71 9.03 0.86
CA TRP A 15 -9.16 8.99 0.73
C TRP A 15 -9.90 9.83 1.79
N ARG A 16 -9.28 10.21 2.91
CA ARG A 16 -9.92 11.10 3.90
C ARG A 16 -10.22 12.48 3.31
N ALA A 17 -11.33 13.07 3.76
CA ALA A 17 -11.67 14.47 3.49
C ALA A 17 -10.53 15.43 3.88
N ASN A 18 -10.33 16.47 3.07
CA ASN A 18 -9.26 17.45 3.30
C ASN A 18 -9.44 18.19 4.63
N SER A 19 -8.53 17.96 5.57
CA SER A 19 -8.40 18.72 6.81
C SER A 19 -7.01 19.38 6.91
N PRO A 20 -6.84 20.42 7.76
CA PRO A 20 -5.53 21.00 8.03
C PRO A 20 -4.49 19.99 8.51
N GLU A 21 -4.91 19.01 9.31
CA GLU A 21 -4.07 17.92 9.82
C GLU A 21 -3.60 17.02 8.67
N LEU A 22 -4.54 16.62 7.80
CA LEU A 22 -4.23 15.80 6.62
C LEU A 22 -3.28 16.54 5.66
N HIS A 23 -3.48 17.85 5.48
CA HIS A 23 -2.58 18.67 4.68
C HIS A 23 -1.16 18.69 5.24
N LYS A 24 -0.99 18.79 6.56
CA LYS A 24 0.32 18.73 7.21
C LYS A 24 1.01 17.38 6.99
N LEU A 25 0.28 16.27 7.15
CA LEU A 25 0.81 14.92 6.91
C LEU A 25 1.27 14.74 5.46
N ARG A 26 0.44 15.08 4.48
CA ARG A 26 0.81 15.02 3.05
C ARG A 26 2.02 15.88 2.75
N LYS A 27 2.09 17.09 3.33
CA LYS A 27 3.23 17.99 3.15
C LYS A 27 4.51 17.41 3.74
N LEU A 28 4.44 16.73 4.89
CA LEU A 28 5.59 16.06 5.51
C LEU A 28 6.08 14.91 4.63
N VAL A 29 5.17 14.03 4.19
CA VAL A 29 5.51 12.92 3.27
C VAL A 29 6.20 13.45 2.01
N VAL A 30 5.66 14.50 1.39
CA VAL A 30 6.23 15.06 0.16
C VAL A 30 7.61 15.70 0.40
N ARG A 31 7.79 16.42 1.52
CA ARG A 31 9.01 17.19 1.80
C ARG A 31 10.14 16.35 2.37
N GLU A 32 9.84 15.34 3.17
CA GLU A 32 10.86 14.54 3.84
C GLU A 32 11.14 13.27 3.05
N ILE A 33 10.09 12.50 2.73
CA ILE A 33 10.22 11.17 2.12
C ILE A 33 10.39 11.28 0.60
N MET A 34 9.51 12.03 -0.07
CA MET A 34 9.51 12.13 -1.55
C MET A 34 10.42 13.24 -2.10
N SER A 35 11.16 13.95 -1.26
CA SER A 35 12.08 14.99 -1.73
C SER A 35 13.31 14.39 -2.39
N ASN A 36 14.04 15.22 -3.16
CA ASN A 36 15.32 14.80 -3.75
C ASN A 36 16.28 14.22 -2.70
N LYS A 37 16.33 14.82 -1.50
CA LYS A 37 17.15 14.32 -0.40
C LYS A 37 16.68 12.94 0.07
N GLY A 38 15.39 12.78 0.38
CA GLY A 38 14.82 11.48 0.78
C GLY A 38 15.02 10.39 -0.27
N LEU A 39 14.70 10.68 -1.54
CA LEU A 39 14.92 9.75 -2.65
C LEU A 39 16.41 9.42 -2.87
N SER A 40 17.31 10.39 -2.66
CA SER A 40 18.76 10.14 -2.75
C SER A 40 19.28 9.29 -1.59
N ALA A 41 18.76 9.47 -0.38
CA ALA A 41 19.11 8.64 0.78
C ALA A 41 18.74 7.18 0.54
N CYS A 42 17.61 6.93 -0.12
CA CYS A 42 17.16 5.58 -0.49
C CYS A 42 17.76 5.05 -1.81
N TYR A 43 18.72 5.74 -2.43
CA TYR A 43 19.31 5.32 -3.71
C TYR A 43 19.93 3.92 -3.65
N GLY A 44 20.60 3.58 -2.54
CA GLY A 44 21.21 2.27 -2.32
C GLY A 44 20.21 1.12 -2.38
N PHE A 45 19.06 1.27 -1.72
CA PHE A 45 17.98 0.28 -1.73
C PHE A 45 17.43 0.10 -3.15
N ARG A 46 17.06 1.19 -3.83
CA ARG A 46 16.56 1.13 -5.22
C ARG A 46 17.54 0.45 -6.16
N ARG A 47 18.83 0.79 -6.08
CA ARG A 47 19.86 0.21 -6.94
C ARG A 47 20.02 -1.29 -6.68
N ARG A 48 20.02 -1.71 -5.42
CA ARG A 48 20.15 -3.13 -5.03
C ARG A 48 18.98 -3.95 -5.54
N GLU A 49 17.76 -3.49 -5.29
CA GLU A 49 16.54 -4.15 -5.76
C GLU A 49 16.56 -4.26 -7.29
N ILE A 50 16.87 -3.18 -8.01
CA ILE A 50 17.03 -3.21 -9.48
C ILE A 50 18.07 -4.23 -9.95
N GLN A 51 19.19 -4.36 -9.26
CA GLN A 51 20.22 -5.34 -9.61
C GLN A 51 19.79 -6.78 -9.34
N GLN A 52 19.08 -7.04 -8.23
CA GLN A 52 18.51 -8.37 -7.96
C GLN A 52 17.42 -8.72 -8.98
N MET A 53 16.62 -7.73 -9.36
CA MET A 53 15.54 -7.85 -10.33
C MET A 53 16.03 -8.10 -11.76
N VAL A 54 17.11 -7.47 -12.22
CA VAL A 54 17.70 -7.79 -13.54
C VAL A 54 18.13 -9.26 -13.63
N LYS A 55 18.45 -9.88 -12.49
CA LYS A 55 18.75 -11.32 -12.42
C LYS A 55 17.50 -12.21 -12.40
N ASN A 56 16.31 -11.66 -12.14
CA ASN A 56 15.07 -12.40 -11.92
C ASN A 56 13.88 -11.75 -12.68
N ILE A 57 13.61 -12.22 -13.90
CA ILE A 57 12.78 -11.54 -14.92
C ILE A 57 11.25 -11.55 -14.62
N HIS A 58 10.78 -12.20 -13.55
CA HIS A 58 9.40 -12.69 -13.48
C HIS A 58 8.28 -11.73 -13.03
N GLY A 59 8.49 -10.43 -12.76
CA GLY A 59 7.34 -9.57 -12.44
C GLY A 59 7.63 -8.09 -12.34
N LYS A 60 7.04 -7.28 -13.24
CA LYS A 60 7.18 -5.80 -13.27
C LYS A 60 6.29 -5.05 -12.26
N MET A 61 5.22 -5.67 -11.76
CA MET A 61 4.29 -5.04 -10.82
C MET A 61 4.73 -5.26 -9.36
N LEU A 62 5.04 -6.51 -9.00
CA LEU A 62 5.74 -6.89 -7.75
C LEU A 62 7.01 -6.03 -7.53
N LEU A 63 7.71 -5.74 -8.64
CA LEU A 63 8.89 -4.87 -8.74
C LEU A 63 8.74 -3.50 -8.07
N LYS A 64 7.58 -2.86 -8.30
CA LYS A 64 7.38 -1.46 -7.95
C LYS A 64 7.15 -1.31 -6.46
N TYR A 65 6.41 -2.25 -5.88
CA TYR A 65 6.05 -2.26 -4.48
C TYR A 65 7.24 -2.71 -3.61
N SER A 66 7.99 -3.76 -3.99
CA SER A 66 9.21 -4.18 -3.28
C SER A 66 10.23 -3.06 -3.10
N ILE A 67 10.45 -2.25 -4.13
CA ILE A 67 11.32 -1.08 -4.02
C ILE A 67 10.77 -0.09 -2.99
N THR A 68 9.50 0.32 -3.10
CA THR A 68 8.91 1.30 -2.17
C THR A 68 8.92 0.81 -0.72
N ILE A 69 8.64 -0.48 -0.51
CA ILE A 69 8.71 -1.17 0.78
C ILE A 69 10.15 -1.08 1.33
N SER A 70 11.17 -1.51 0.57
CA SER A 70 12.57 -1.43 1.02
C SER A 70 13.04 -0.02 1.39
N MET A 71 12.51 1.00 0.71
CA MET A 71 12.82 2.40 0.99
C MET A 71 12.18 2.90 2.29
N LEU A 72 11.02 2.36 2.69
CA LEU A 72 10.27 2.82 3.86
C LEU A 72 10.87 2.34 5.18
N TRP A 73 11.43 1.12 5.24
CA TRP A 73 11.95 0.53 6.49
C TRP A 73 13.47 0.33 6.50
N GLY A 74 14.18 0.78 5.46
CA GLY A 74 15.64 0.87 5.46
C GLY A 74 16.39 -0.47 5.38
N GLY A 75 15.71 -1.55 5.00
CA GLY A 75 16.23 -2.91 4.93
C GLY A 75 16.10 -3.54 3.55
N SER A 76 16.96 -4.51 3.27
CA SER A 76 16.85 -5.40 2.10
C SER A 76 16.38 -6.74 2.62
N LEU A 77 15.39 -7.30 1.95
CA LEU A 77 14.75 -8.52 2.38
C LEU A 77 15.77 -9.70 2.46
N ASN A 78 16.22 -10.06 3.66
CA ASN A 78 16.93 -11.32 3.93
C ASN A 78 15.96 -12.53 3.80
N GLY A 79 16.41 -13.78 4.03
CA GLY A 79 15.60 -14.97 3.69
C GLY A 79 14.16 -15.01 4.26
N GLU A 80 13.96 -14.52 5.48
CA GLU A 80 12.63 -14.42 6.11
C GLU A 80 11.88 -13.17 5.68
N GLU A 81 12.58 -12.03 5.57
CA GLU A 81 12.02 -10.79 5.03
C GLU A 81 11.62 -10.93 3.55
N ALA A 82 12.25 -11.81 2.77
CA ALA A 82 11.92 -12.03 1.36
C ALA A 82 10.54 -12.66 1.22
N LYS A 83 10.19 -13.57 2.14
CA LYS A 83 8.86 -14.14 2.25
C LYS A 83 7.85 -13.07 2.66
N LEU A 84 8.20 -12.21 3.63
CA LEU A 84 7.39 -11.07 4.04
C LEU A 84 7.13 -10.09 2.88
N GLY A 85 8.15 -9.79 2.07
CA GLY A 85 8.00 -8.92 0.91
C GLY A 85 7.11 -9.51 -0.20
N LEU A 86 7.16 -10.83 -0.40
CA LEU A 86 6.21 -11.53 -1.28
C LEU A 86 4.78 -11.43 -0.72
N GLU A 87 4.59 -11.63 0.58
CA GLU A 87 3.28 -11.51 1.22
C GLU A 87 2.73 -10.07 1.11
N ILE A 88 3.55 -9.05 1.37
CA ILE A 88 3.14 -7.65 1.19
C ILE A 88 2.76 -7.37 -0.27
N ASN A 89 3.53 -7.89 -1.22
CA ASN A 89 3.23 -7.71 -2.64
C ASN A 89 1.91 -8.37 -3.04
N ASP A 90 1.66 -9.60 -2.61
CA ASP A 90 0.41 -10.32 -2.91
C ASP A 90 -0.79 -9.58 -2.32
N GLN A 91 -0.68 -9.10 -1.07
CA GLN A 91 -1.73 -8.30 -0.42
C GLN A 91 -1.97 -6.98 -1.17
N LEU A 92 -0.91 -6.28 -1.60
CA LEU A 92 -1.03 -5.04 -2.37
C LEU A 92 -1.62 -5.27 -3.77
N GLU A 93 -1.27 -6.37 -4.44
CA GLU A 93 -1.81 -6.72 -5.75
C GLU A 93 -3.31 -7.03 -5.66
N GLU A 94 -3.73 -7.85 -4.68
CA GLU A 94 -5.15 -8.15 -4.46
C GLU A 94 -5.93 -6.88 -4.11
N PHE A 95 -5.37 -6.02 -3.24
CA PHE A 95 -5.97 -4.75 -2.87
C PHE A 95 -6.12 -3.79 -4.07
N VAL A 96 -5.09 -3.65 -4.91
CA VAL A 96 -5.15 -2.83 -6.13
C VAL A 96 -6.16 -3.40 -7.13
N GLY A 97 -6.25 -4.73 -7.24
CA GLY A 97 -7.27 -5.42 -8.03
C GLY A 97 -8.69 -5.05 -7.56
N LEU A 98 -8.94 -5.10 -6.25
CA LEU A 98 -10.21 -4.70 -5.66
C LEU A 98 -10.52 -3.22 -5.90
N MET A 99 -9.50 -2.35 -5.94
CA MET A 99 -9.68 -0.93 -6.30
C MET A 99 -10.11 -0.69 -7.75
N GLY A 100 -9.75 -1.60 -8.66
CA GLY A 100 -10.14 -1.53 -10.06
C GLY A 100 -11.45 -2.25 -10.38
N GLU A 101 -11.97 -3.06 -9.47
CA GLU A 101 -13.14 -3.90 -9.72
C GLU A 101 -14.44 -3.08 -9.68
N PRO A 102 -15.29 -3.10 -10.72
CA PRO A 102 -16.55 -2.38 -10.67
C PRO A 102 -17.47 -2.98 -9.59
N ASN A 103 -17.98 -2.13 -8.69
CA ASN A 103 -18.87 -2.56 -7.61
C ASN A 103 -20.34 -2.27 -7.93
N LEU A 104 -21.16 -3.31 -7.91
CA LEU A 104 -22.61 -3.26 -8.09
C LEU A 104 -23.30 -2.43 -7.00
N SER A 105 -22.79 -2.42 -5.77
CA SER A 105 -23.38 -1.61 -4.69
C SER A 105 -23.13 -0.10 -4.86
N ASP A 106 -22.14 0.29 -5.66
CA ASP A 106 -21.93 1.69 -6.05
C ASP A 106 -22.97 2.14 -7.09
N ILE A 107 -23.48 1.21 -7.91
CA ILE A 107 -24.50 1.46 -8.95
C ILE A 107 -25.91 1.33 -8.36
N PHE A 108 -26.12 0.34 -7.49
CA PHE A 108 -27.39 0.02 -6.83
C PHE A 108 -27.23 0.10 -5.31
N PRO A 109 -27.43 1.29 -4.70
CA PRO A 109 -27.20 1.50 -3.27
C PRO A 109 -28.01 0.57 -2.36
N MET A 110 -29.17 0.08 -2.83
CA MET A 110 -30.00 -0.90 -2.11
C MET A 110 -29.29 -2.23 -1.85
N LEU A 111 -28.27 -2.58 -2.65
CA LEU A 111 -27.50 -3.82 -2.52
C LEU A 111 -26.31 -3.69 -1.56
N ARG A 112 -26.02 -2.47 -1.07
CA ARG A 112 -24.89 -2.19 -0.17
C ARG A 112 -24.85 -3.08 1.09
N PRO A 113 -25.96 -3.31 1.81
CA PRO A 113 -25.92 -4.13 3.03
C PRO A 113 -25.53 -5.60 2.81
N PHE A 114 -25.64 -6.08 1.57
CA PHE A 114 -25.38 -7.49 1.25
C PHE A 114 -23.94 -7.77 0.82
N ASP A 115 -23.16 -6.73 0.48
CA ASP A 115 -21.78 -6.85 -0.04
C ASP A 115 -21.64 -7.99 -1.07
N LEU A 116 -22.49 -7.97 -2.12
CA LEU A 116 -22.65 -9.12 -3.04
C LEU A 116 -21.36 -9.60 -3.72
N GLN A 117 -20.39 -8.71 -3.93
CA GLN A 117 -19.09 -9.03 -4.52
C GLN A 117 -17.99 -9.27 -3.46
N GLY A 118 -18.32 -9.05 -2.19
CA GLY A 118 -17.36 -9.09 -1.09
C GLY A 118 -16.32 -7.99 -1.16
N ILE A 119 -16.51 -6.95 -1.98
CA ILE A 119 -15.48 -5.92 -2.21
C ILE A 119 -15.23 -5.17 -0.91
N GLU A 120 -16.28 -4.76 -0.19
CA GLU A 120 -16.13 -4.01 1.05
C GLU A 120 -15.43 -4.85 2.13
N SER A 121 -15.88 -6.09 2.33
CA SER A 121 -15.28 -7.02 3.31
C SER A 121 -13.85 -7.40 2.98
N LYS A 122 -13.52 -7.67 1.71
CA LYS A 122 -12.14 -7.95 1.27
C LYS A 122 -11.26 -6.72 1.47
N THR A 123 -11.70 -5.52 1.09
CA THR A 123 -10.93 -4.28 1.32
C THR A 123 -10.66 -4.07 2.82
N LYS A 124 -11.65 -4.27 3.69
CA LYS A 124 -11.47 -4.19 5.16
C LYS A 124 -10.39 -5.14 5.67
N ARG A 125 -10.40 -6.39 5.18
CA ARG A 125 -9.39 -7.40 5.55
C ARG A 125 -7.98 -6.97 5.15
N HIS A 126 -7.81 -6.50 3.90
CA HIS A 126 -6.53 -5.99 3.40
C HIS A 126 -6.01 -4.81 4.22
N LEU A 127 -6.88 -3.86 4.56
CA LEU A 127 -6.49 -2.72 5.40
C LEU A 127 -6.11 -3.13 6.82
N SER A 128 -6.87 -4.03 7.44
CA SER A 128 -6.54 -4.53 8.77
C SER A 128 -5.19 -5.22 8.80
N TRP A 129 -4.88 -6.01 7.76
CA TRP A 129 -3.56 -6.65 7.62
C TRP A 129 -2.46 -5.60 7.43
N PHE A 130 -2.67 -4.60 6.57
CA PHE A 130 -1.70 -3.54 6.31
C PHE A 130 -1.41 -2.68 7.55
N TYR A 131 -2.43 -2.31 8.32
CA TYR A 131 -2.24 -1.57 9.58
C TYR A 131 -1.50 -2.41 10.63
N GLY A 132 -1.84 -3.70 10.78
CA GLY A 132 -1.10 -4.60 11.67
C GLY A 132 0.36 -4.74 11.26
N PHE A 133 0.63 -4.84 9.96
CA PHE A 133 1.99 -4.83 9.43
C PHE A 133 2.74 -3.53 9.74
N LEU A 134 2.12 -2.36 9.54
CA LEU A 134 2.75 -1.07 9.83
C LEU A 134 3.07 -0.91 11.33
N GLU A 135 2.17 -1.36 12.21
CA GLU A 135 2.40 -1.31 13.66
C GLU A 135 3.64 -2.13 14.04
N LEU A 136 3.76 -3.35 13.50
CA LEU A 136 4.94 -4.21 13.70
C LEU A 136 6.25 -3.58 13.24
N VAL A 137 6.21 -2.70 12.24
CA VAL A 137 7.39 -1.98 11.74
C VAL A 137 7.69 -0.74 12.59
N ILE A 138 6.66 -0.06 13.10
CA ILE A 138 6.81 1.13 13.95
C ILE A 138 7.35 0.76 15.34
N GLU A 139 6.98 -0.43 15.85
CA GLU A 139 7.42 -0.93 17.16
C GLU A 139 8.85 -1.53 17.17
N GLN A 140 9.48 -1.71 16.01
CA GLN A 140 10.89 -2.15 15.89
C GLN A 140 11.89 -1.01 16.12
#